data_AF-A0A166BVC8-F1
#
_entry.id   AF-A0A166BVC8-F1
#
_cell.length_a   1.000
_cell.length_b   1.000
_cell.length_c   1.000
_cell.angle_alpha   90.00
_cell.angle_beta   90.00
_cell.angle_gamma   90.00
#
_symmetry.space_group_name_H-M   'P 1'
#
loop_
_entity.id
_entity.type
_entity.pdbx_description
1 polymer ?
#
loop_
_entity_poly.entity_id
_entity_poly.type
_entity_poly.pdbx_seq_one_letter_code
_entity_poly.pdbx_strand_id
1 'polypeptide(L)' 'MPSEETNERIMKLVDLGRTVLHYGWIPLIIYVGYTRSNPQPSLIKLISPLA' A
#
# COMPACT_ATOMS: atom_id res chain seq x y z
N MET A 1 25.27 -21.26 8.43
CA MET A 1 24.47 -20.99 7.21
C MET A 1 23.02 -21.03 7.63
N PRO A 2 22.20 -20.00 7.33
CA PRO A 2 20.76 -20.08 7.61
C PRO A 2 20.19 -21.33 6.95
N SER A 3 19.29 -22.04 7.64
CA SER A 3 18.66 -23.26 7.12
C SER A 3 17.90 -22.94 5.82
N GLU A 4 17.82 -23.90 4.90
CA GLU A 4 17.10 -23.73 3.63
C GLU A 4 15.64 -23.31 3.87
N GLU A 5 15.01 -23.86 4.91
CA GLU A 5 13.68 -23.46 5.38
C GLU A 5 13.58 -21.96 5.75
N THR A 6 14.62 -21.39 6.36
CA THR A 6 14.65 -19.96 6.69
C THR A 6 14.74 -19.12 5.42
N ASN A 7 15.55 -19.55 4.45
CA ASN A 7 15.69 -18.84 3.17
C ASN A 7 14.37 -18.88 2.38
N GLU A 8 13.70 -20.02 2.30
CA GLU A 8 12.40 -20.14 1.64
C GLU A 8 11.34 -19.23 2.27
N ARG A 9 11.31 -19.14 3.60
CA ARG A 9 10.39 -18.23 4.31
C ARG A 9 10.67 -16.77 3.99
N ILE A 10 11.94 -16.37 3.99
CA ILE A 10 12.34 -15.01 3.64
C ILE A 10 11.92 -14.69 2.20
N MET A 11 12.17 -15.60 1.26
CA MET A 11 11.77 -15.41 -0.14
C MET A 11 10.26 -15.25 -0.27
N LYS A 12 9.46 -16.09 0.39
CA LYS A 12 7.99 -15.96 0.40
C LYS A 12 7.52 -14.62 0.98
N LEU A 13 8.14 -14.15 2.06
CA LEU A 13 7.82 -12.84 2.65
C LEU A 13 8.17 -11.68 1.73
N VAL A 14 9.30 -11.77 1.01
CA VAL A 14 9.71 -10.76 0.04
C VAL A 14 8.75 -10.71 -1.15
N ASP A 15 8.31 -11.85 -1.67
CA ASP A 15 7.35 -11.92 -2.77
C ASP A 15 5.98 -11.38 -2.37
N LEU A 16 5.52 -11.70 -1.15
CA LEU A 16 4.32 -11.10 -0.58
C LEU A 16 4.48 -9.58 -0.41
N GLY A 17 5.62 -9.15 0.14
CA GLY A 17 5.93 -7.73 0.34
C GLY A 17 5.94 -6.94 -0.97
N ARG A 18 6.47 -7.52 -2.05
CA ARG A 18 6.42 -6.94 -3.41
C ARG A 18 4.99 -6.71 -3.86
N THR A 19 4.12 -7.70 -3.68
CA THR A 19 2.70 -7.62 -4.04
C THR A 19 1.98 -6.55 -3.24
N VAL A 20 2.17 -6.54 -1.91
CA VAL A 20 1.56 -5.57 -1.00
C VAL A 20 2.00 -4.16 -1.32
N LEU A 21 3.29 -3.93 -1.56
CA LEU A 21 3.79 -2.60 -1.92
C LEU A 21 3.26 -2.16 -3.29
N HIS A 22 3.22 -3.05 -4.27
CA HIS A 22 2.77 -2.73 -5.63
C HIS A 22 1.29 -2.33 -5.71
N TYR A 23 0.42 -2.99 -4.95
CA TYR A 23 -1.01 -2.67 -4.96
C TYR A 23 -1.44 -1.74 -3.81
N GLY A 24 -0.69 -1.73 -2.71
CA GLY A 24 -1.02 -0.97 -1.50
C GLY A 24 -0.55 0.48 -1.51
N TRP A 25 0.44 0.85 -2.35
CA TRP A 25 0.99 2.20 -2.32
C TRP A 25 -0.03 3.29 -2.67
N ILE A 26 -0.89 3.08 -3.67
CA ILE A 26 -1.92 4.05 -4.06
C ILE A 26 -2.96 4.24 -2.94
N PRO A 27 -3.63 3.19 -2.43
CA PRO A 27 -4.55 3.32 -1.30
C PRO A 27 -3.91 4.00 -0.09
N LEU A 28 -2.65 3.69 0.23
CA LEU A 28 -1.94 4.28 1.36
C LEU A 28 -1.78 5.80 1.22
N ILE A 29 -1.35 6.28 0.04
CA ILE A 29 -1.19 7.72 -0.21
C ILE A 29 -2.55 8.43 -0.13
N ILE A 30 -3.60 7.85 -0.73
CA ILE A 30 -4.96 8.40 -0.67
C ILE A 30 -5.44 8.49 0.78
N TYR A 31 -5.22 7.46 1.59
CA TYR A 31 -5.61 7.43 2.99
C TYR A 31 -4.92 8.53 3.81
N VAL A 32 -3.62 8.73 3.60
CA VAL A 32 -2.87 9.81 4.27
C VAL A 32 -3.43 11.18 3.87
N GLY A 33 -3.66 11.41 2.57
CA GLY A 33 -4.25 12.66 2.09
C GLY A 33 -5.65 12.91 2.65
N TYR A 34 -6.49 11.88 2.68
CA TYR A 34 -7.85 11.93 3.22
C TYR A 34 -7.88 12.27 4.72
N THR A 35 -7.00 11.66 5.52
CA THR A 35 -6.99 11.85 6.99
C THR A 35 -6.33 13.14 7.46
N ARG A 36 -5.47 13.76 6.65
CA ARG A 36 -4.72 14.99 7.01
C ARG A 36 -5.30 16.27 6.40
N SER A 37 -6.27 16.17 5.49
CA SER A 37 -6.91 17.33 4.87
C SER A 37 -8.03 17.89 5.76
N ASN A 38 -8.11 19.22 5.86
CA ASN A 38 -9.22 19.93 6.51
C ASN A 38 -9.78 21.00 5.56
N PRO A 39 -11.05 20.89 5.11
CA PRO A 39 -12.00 19.83 5.41
C PRO A 39 -11.60 18.48 4.79
N GLN A 40 -12.06 17.38 5.38
CA GLN A 40 -11.83 16.05 4.84
C GLN A 40 -12.58 15.86 3.51
N PRO A 41 -11.89 15.55 2.40
CA PRO A 41 -12.50 15.48 1.07
C PRO A 41 -13.39 14.23 0.94
N SER A 42 -14.43 14.27 0.11
CA SER A 42 -15.16 13.05 -0.24
C SER A 42 -14.31 12.16 -1.17
N LEU A 43 -14.52 10.84 -1.12
CA LEU A 43 -13.77 9.90 -1.98
C LEU A 43 -13.96 10.21 -3.48
N ILE A 44 -15.13 10.71 -3.87
CA ILE A 44 -15.43 11.13 -5.25
C ILE A 44 -14.48 12.25 -5.71
N LYS A 45 -14.14 13.20 -4.84
CA LYS A 45 -13.17 14.28 -5.14
C LYS A 45 -11.74 13.77 -5.32
N LEU A 46 -11.41 12.61 -4.78
CA LEU A 46 -10.06 12.03 -4.91
C LEU A 46 -9.87 11.25 -6.21
N ILE A 47 -10.96 10.79 -6.83
CA ILE A 47 -10.91 9.92 -8.03
C ILE A 47 -11.51 10.56 -9.28
N SER A 48 -12.32 11.60 -9.14
CA SER A 48 -12.97 12.28 -10.24
C SER A 48 -12.12 13.45 -10.75
N PRO A 49 -11.78 13.50 -12.05
CA PRO A 49 -11.11 14.66 -12.64
C PRO A 49 -12.04 15.88 -12.80
N LEU A 50 -13.33 15.76 -12.47
CA LEU A 50 -14.36 16.78 -12.67
C LEU A 50 -14.94 17.34 -11.35
N ALA A 51 -14.39 16.95 -10.19
CA ALA A 51 -14.94 17.24 -8.86
C ALA A 51 -14.23 18.38 -8.11
#